data_AF-A0A973ISH1-F1
#
_entry.id   AF-A0A973ISH1-F1
#
_cell.length_a   1.000
_cell.length_b   1.000
_cell.length_c   1.000
_cell.angle_alpha   90.00
_cell.angle_beta   90.00
_cell.angle_gamma   90.00
#
_symmetry.space_group_name_H-M   'P 1'
#
loop_
_entity.id
_entity.type
_entity.pdbx_description
1 polymer ?
#
loop_
_entity_poly.entity_id
_entity_poly.type
_entity_poly.pdbx_seq_one_letter_code
_entity_poly.pdbx_strand_id
1 'polypeptide(L)' 'MRILHRHLPAQCLNHFVCFGLGRLAHINRVWLDYYPIQRPHQGIGNNIISADFRRTSAGPIKRQERLGGIVAWYEREAA' A
#
# COMPACT_ATOMS: atom_id res chain seq x y z
N MET A 1 0.07 -4.01 17.35
CA MET A 1 -1.35 -4.19 16.98
C MET A 1 -1.40 -4.79 15.58
N ARG A 2 -1.84 -6.03 15.42
CA ARG A 2 -1.82 -6.74 14.12
C ARG A 2 -3.17 -6.50 13.45
N ILE A 3 -3.25 -5.49 12.58
CA ILE A 3 -4.47 -5.25 11.80
C ILE A 3 -4.59 -6.40 10.80
N LEU A 4 -5.46 -7.37 11.08
CA LEU A 4 -5.82 -8.42 10.14
C LEU A 4 -6.67 -7.80 9.04
N HIS A 5 -6.07 -7.57 7.87
CA HIS A 5 -6.78 -7.14 6.68
C HIS A 5 -7.57 -8.32 6.10
N ARG A 6 -8.71 -8.65 6.71
CA ARG A 6 -9.62 -9.73 6.28
C ARG A 6 -10.07 -9.62 4.81
N HIS A 7 -9.95 -8.44 4.22
CA HIS A 7 -10.37 -8.13 2.85
C HIS A 7 -9.24 -8.06 1.82
N LEU A 8 -7.99 -8.37 2.21
CA LEU A 8 -6.87 -8.31 1.27
C LEU A 8 -7.08 -9.19 0.02
N PRO A 9 -7.48 -10.48 0.17
CA PRO A 9 -7.71 -11.34 -0.99
C PRO A 9 -8.87 -10.85 -1.87
N ALA A 10 -9.94 -10.33 -1.26
CA ALA A 10 -11.09 -9.80 -1.99
C ALA A 10 -10.72 -8.56 -2.83
N GLN A 11 -9.88 -7.67 -2.30
CA GLN A 11 -9.42 -6.50 -3.05
C GLN A 11 -8.49 -6.86 -4.20
N CYS A 12 -7.63 -7.88 -4.06
CA CYS A 12 -6.84 -8.40 -5.17
C CYS A 12 -7.73 -8.90 -6.32
N LEU A 13 -8.78 -9.66 -6.01
CA LEU A 13 -9.68 -10.23 -7.02
C LEU A 13 -10.60 -9.20 -7.69
N ASN A 14 -10.80 -8.02 -7.10
CA ASN A 14 -11.53 -6.92 -7.75
C ASN A 14 -10.76 -6.29 -8.92
N HIS A 15 -9.44 -6.50 -8.99
CA HIS A 15 -8.58 -5.84 -9.98
C HIS A 15 -7.86 -6.81 -10.92
N PHE A 16 -7.69 -8.08 -10.53
CA PHE A 16 -6.91 -9.04 -11.31
C PHE A 16 -7.63 -10.37 -11.49
N VAL A 17 -7.68 -10.83 -12.74
CA VAL A 17 -7.88 -12.23 -13.06
C VAL A 17 -6.51 -12.92 -13.07
N CYS A 18 -6.25 -13.77 -12.09
CA CYS A 18 -4.95 -14.42 -11.93
C CYS A 18 -4.93 -15.81 -12.59
N PHE A 19 -4.07 -16.00 -13.59
CA PHE A 19 -3.77 -17.31 -14.15
C PHE A 19 -2.58 -17.92 -13.42
N GLY A 20 -2.87 -18.67 -12.36
CA GLY A 20 -1.89 -19.40 -11.57
C GLY A 20 -1.53 -18.79 -10.21
N LEU A 21 -1.12 -19.66 -9.29
CA LEU A 21 -0.84 -19.31 -7.89
C LEU A 21 0.36 -18.37 -7.73
N GLY A 22 1.38 -18.46 -8.59
CA GLY A 22 2.56 -17.59 -8.51
C GLY A 22 2.20 -16.11 -8.69
N ARG A 23 1.32 -15.79 -9.64
CA ARG A 23 0.85 -14.41 -9.86
C ARG A 23 0.00 -13.93 -8.70
N LEU A 24 -0.92 -14.76 -8.20
CA LEU A 24 -1.73 -14.44 -7.03
C LEU A 24 -0.87 -14.19 -5.78
N ALA A 25 0.18 -15.00 -5.58
CA ALA A 25 1.12 -14.84 -4.47
C ALA A 25 1.92 -13.53 -4.60
N HIS A 26 2.42 -13.21 -5.79
CA HIS A 26 3.11 -11.95 -6.04
C HIS A 26 2.21 -10.74 -5.75
N ILE A 27 0.99 -10.74 -6.29
CA ILE A 27 -0.02 -9.71 -6.03
C ILE A 27 -0.27 -9.62 -4.52
N ASN A 28 -0.65 -10.70 -3.85
CA ASN A 28 -0.89 -10.69 -2.40
C ASN A 28 0.30 -10.13 -1.60
N ARG A 29 1.54 -10.45 -2.01
CA ARG A 29 2.73 -9.92 -1.34
C ARG A 29 2.81 -8.40 -1.44
N VAL A 30 2.52 -7.82 -2.60
CA VAL A 30 2.49 -6.35 -2.77
C VAL A 30 1.47 -5.69 -1.84
N TRP A 31 0.28 -6.28 -1.64
CA TRP A 31 -0.71 -5.71 -0.72
C TRP A 31 -0.27 -5.88 0.73
N LEU A 32 0.30 -7.04 1.09
CA LEU A 32 0.79 -7.29 2.44
C LEU A 32 1.94 -6.35 2.81
N ASP A 33 2.77 -5.98 1.85
CA ASP A 33 3.84 -5.01 2.04
C ASP A 33 3.29 -3.57 2.05
N TYR A 34 2.27 -3.23 1.26
CA TYR A 34 1.72 -1.87 1.17
C TYR A 34 0.81 -1.49 2.33
N TYR A 35 -0.17 -2.33 2.66
CA TYR A 35 -1.26 -2.00 3.58
C TYR A 35 -0.81 -1.61 5.00
N PRO A 36 0.15 -2.32 5.63
CA PRO A 36 0.53 -2.03 7.00
C PRO A 36 1.38 -0.77 7.17
N ILE A 37 2.12 -0.36 6.13
CA ILE A 37 3.19 0.65 6.26
C ILE A 37 3.08 1.85 5.32
N GLN A 38 2.25 1.81 4.28
CA GLN A 38 2.19 2.86 3.25
C GLN A 38 0.78 3.41 3.06
N ARG A 39 -0.27 2.63 3.37
CA ARG A 39 -1.65 3.08 3.21
C ARG A 39 -2.05 4.03 4.35
N PRO A 40 -2.63 5.21 4.05
CA PRO A 40 -3.32 6.00 5.06
C PRO A 40 -4.53 5.26 5.62
N HIS A 41 -4.70 5.26 6.94
CA HIS A 41 -5.81 4.58 7.60
C HIS A 41 -6.81 5.58 8.18
N GLN A 42 -8.04 5.57 7.67
CA GLN A 42 -9.10 6.47 8.15
C GLN A 42 -9.37 6.33 9.65
N GLY A 43 -9.27 5.12 10.21
CA GLY A 43 -9.44 4.86 11.65
C GLY A 43 -8.39 5.50 12.56
N ILE A 44 -7.33 6.10 12.01
CA ILE A 44 -6.30 6.85 12.74
C ILE A 44 -6.03 8.23 12.10
N GLY A 45 -7.09 8.88 11.64
CA GLY A 45 -7.00 10.24 11.08
C GLY A 45 -6.26 10.29 9.75
N ASN A 46 -6.31 9.20 8.97
CA ASN A 46 -5.65 9.07 7.68
C ASN A 46 -4.11 9.21 7.78
N ASN A 47 -3.53 8.70 8.86
CA ASN A 47 -2.09 8.58 9.03
C ASN A 47 -1.60 7.20 8.57
N ILE A 48 -0.33 7.16 8.19
CA ILE A 48 0.39 5.92 7.90
C ILE A 48 0.89 5.36 9.24
N ILE A 49 0.80 4.03 9.41
CA ILE A 49 1.11 3.35 10.68
C ILE A 49 2.61 3.18 10.91
N SER A 50 3.44 3.26 9.86
CA SER A 50 4.89 3.07 9.97
C SER A 50 5.51 3.99 11.03
N ALA A 51 6.34 3.42 11.91
CA ALA A 51 7.00 4.16 13.00
C ALA A 51 7.93 5.27 12.48
N ASP A 52 8.49 5.07 11.29
CA ASP A 52 9.40 6.02 10.64
C ASP A 52 8.65 7.06 9.79
N PHE A 53 7.31 6.97 9.72
CA PHE A 53 6.54 7.91 8.92
C PHE A 53 6.59 9.32 9.51
N ARG A 54 7.19 10.24 8.75
CA ARG A 54 7.18 11.68 9.03
C ARG A 54 6.48 12.38 7.87
N ARG A 55 5.45 13.17 8.17
CA ARG A 55 4.85 14.06 7.17
C ARG A 55 5.84 15.17 6.84
N THR A 56 6.36 15.17 5.62
CA THR A 56 7.12 16.28 5.06
C THR A 56 6.19 17.17 4.24
N SER A 57 6.22 18.48 4.46
CA SER A 57 5.43 19.47 3.68
C SER A 57 6.22 20.10 2.53
N ALA A 58 7.55 20.00 2.56
CA ALA A 58 8.46 20.57 1.58
C ALA A 58 9.04 19.50 0.64
N GLY A 59 9.64 19.93 -0.47
CA GLY A 59 10.30 19.05 -1.44
C GLY A 59 9.38 18.53 -2.57
N PRO A 60 9.97 17.99 -3.65
CA PRO A 60 9.23 17.47 -4.78
C PRO A 60 8.39 16.26 -4.39
N ILE A 61 7.19 16.14 -4.98
CA ILE A 61 6.33 14.96 -4.82
C ILE A 61 6.87 13.87 -5.75
N LYS A 62 7.17 12.71 -5.19
CA LYS A 62 7.46 11.48 -5.93
C LYS A 62 6.27 10.54 -5.86
N ARG A 63 5.93 9.95 -7.00
CA ARG A 63 4.90 8.92 -7.10
C ARG A 63 5.60 7.57 -7.24
N GLN A 64 5.28 6.67 -6.33
CA GLN A 64 5.67 5.27 -6.43
C GLN A 64 4.44 4.47 -6.83
N GLU A 65 4.62 3.49 -7.71
CA GLU A 65 3.54 2.60 -8.10
C GLU A 65 4.01 1.16 -8.29
N ARG A 66 3.06 0.25 -8.10
CA ARG A 66 3.21 -1.18 -8.35
C ARG A 66 1.96 -1.68 -9.06
N LEU A 67 2.11 -2.77 -9.81
CA LEU A 67 1.01 -3.49 -10.45
C LEU A 67 0.17 -2.60 -11.37
N GLY A 68 0.86 -1.86 -12.25
CA GLY A 68 0.21 -1.00 -13.24
C GLY A 68 -0.52 0.19 -12.64
N GLY A 69 -0.14 0.65 -11.45
CA GLY A 69 -0.72 1.85 -10.83
C GLY A 69 -1.85 1.60 -9.84
N ILE A 70 -2.33 0.35 -9.71
CA ILE A 70 -3.40 -0.02 -8.76
C ILE A 70 -2.96 0.21 -7.31
N VAL A 71 -1.70 -0.11 -7.01
CA VAL A 71 -1.07 0.28 -5.75
C VAL A 71 -0.14 1.44 -6.05
N ALA A 72 -0.48 2.62 -5.55
CA ALA A 72 0.34 3.80 -5.68
C ALA A 72 0.30 4.62 -4.39
N TRP A 73 1.43 5.28 -4.09
CA TRP A 73 1.52 6.24 -3.01
C TRP A 73 2.40 7.41 -3.43
N TYR A 74 2.26 8.48 -2.66
CA TYR A 74 2.97 9.72 -2.87
C TYR A 74 3.79 10.01 -1.62
N GLU A 75 5.06 10.30 -1.84
CA GLU A 75 5.98 10.74 -0.81
C GLU A 75 6.65 12.03 -1.25
N ARG A 76 7.10 12.84 -0.29
CA ARG A 76 8.02 13.92 -0.58
C ARG A 76 9.38 13.49 -0.10
N GLU A 77 10.40 13.66 -0.93
CA GLU A 77 11.77 13.53 -0.44
C GLU A 77 11.98 14.55 0.66
N ALA A 78 12.37 14.07 1.84
CA ALA A 78 12.91 14.94 2.86
C ALA A 78 14.19 15.56 2.28
N ALA A 79 14.26 16.88 2.29
CA ALA A 79 15.45 17.63 1.91
C ALA A 79 16.60 17.36 2.88
#